data_AF-A0A2S3XZ18-F1
#
_entry.id   AF-A0A2S3XZ18-F1
#
_cell.length_a   1.000
_cell.length_b   1.000
_cell.length_c   1.000
_cell.angle_alpha   90.00
_cell.angle_beta   90.00
_cell.angle_gamma   90.00
#
_symmetry.space_group_name_H-M   'P 1'
#
loop_
_entity.id
_entity.type
_entity.pdbx_description
1 polymer ?
#
loop_
_entity_poly.entity_id
_entity_poly.type
_entity_poly.pdbx_seq_one_letter_code
_entity_poly.pdbx_strand_id
1 'polypeptide(L)'
;MQSLGCTVDGDTVLVLDRTPIRLPEPLARLLAELADRPPPSGWAANSPHRWLFPCSRPGQHVSDTALARRLAAHHIPIRPARTTALVQLAQDLPPAVLAPMLGLHVVTAQRWRQRAATDWSAYLAARRTGTHPAE
;
A
#
# COMPACT_ATOMS: atom_id res chain seq x y z
N MET A 1 20.22 1.95 5.68
CA MET A 1 19.94 0.51 5.75
C MET A 1 18.58 0.31 5.09
N GLN A 2 18.37 -0.36 3.96
CA GLN A 2 19.22 -1.06 3.00
C GLN A 2 18.42 -1.15 1.68
N SER A 3 19.15 -1.14 0.56
CA SER A 3 18.83 -1.67 -0.78
C SER A 3 17.37 -1.79 -1.22
N LEU A 4 17.00 -0.99 -2.23
CA LEU A 4 15.84 -1.23 -3.08
C LEU A 4 16.35 -1.59 -4.48
N GLY A 5 16.01 -2.80 -4.92
CA GLY A 5 16.43 -3.36 -6.20
C GLY A 5 17.31 -4.60 -6.10
N CYS A 6 16.88 -5.62 -5.36
CA CYS A 6 17.40 -6.98 -5.60
C CYS A 6 16.42 -7.64 -6.57
N THR A 7 16.77 -7.65 -7.84
CA THR A 7 16.13 -8.48 -8.86
C THR A 7 16.59 -9.92 -8.60
N VAL A 8 15.66 -10.76 -8.15
CA VAL A 8 15.86 -12.21 -8.07
C VAL A 8 14.94 -12.80 -9.14
N ASP A 9 15.52 -13.50 -10.11
CA ASP A 9 14.81 -14.20 -11.21
C ASP A 9 13.95 -13.31 -12.14
N GLY A 10 14.35 -12.05 -12.35
CA GLY A 10 13.61 -11.11 -13.20
C GLY A 10 12.42 -10.44 -12.50
N ASP A 11 12.08 -10.85 -11.28
CA ASP A 11 11.06 -10.21 -10.47
C ASP A 11 11.67 -9.09 -9.60
N THR A 12 11.08 -7.90 -9.69
CA THR A 12 11.45 -6.79 -8.79
C THR A 12 10.83 -7.02 -7.42
N VAL A 13 11.67 -7.13 -6.40
CA VAL A 13 11.24 -7.30 -5.00
C VAL A 13 11.34 -5.98 -4.25
N LEU A 14 10.24 -5.61 -3.59
CA LEU A 14 10.21 -4.53 -2.62
C LEU A 14 10.32 -5.11 -1.21
N VAL A 15 11.38 -4.76 -0.49
CA VAL A 15 11.52 -5.14 0.92
C VAL A 15 10.89 -4.06 1.78
N LEU A 16 9.80 -4.41 2.47
CA LEU A 16 9.19 -3.57 3.49
C LEU A 16 9.51 -4.13 4.87
N ASP A 17 10.29 -3.37 5.65
CA ASP A 17 10.86 -3.78 6.95
C ASP A 17 11.70 -5.07 6.84
N ARG A 18 11.05 -6.25 6.90
CA ARG A 18 11.69 -7.57 6.81
C ARG A 18 11.01 -8.50 5.82
N THR A 19 9.94 -8.03 5.15
CA THR A 19 9.12 -8.87 4.26
C THR A 19 9.44 -8.52 2.82
N PRO A 20 10.00 -9.45 2.03
CA PRO A 20 10.13 -9.28 0.59
C PRO A 20 8.75 -9.45 -0.07
N ILE A 21 8.31 -8.44 -0.81
CA ILE A 21 7.06 -8.44 -1.56
C ILE A 21 7.40 -8.44 -3.04
N ARG A 22 6.92 -9.46 -3.77
CA ARG A 22 7.01 -9.50 -5.23
C ARG A 22 6.06 -8.46 -5.82
N LEU A 23 6.59 -7.56 -6.64
CA LEU A 23 5.81 -6.54 -7.29
C LEU A 23 5.27 -7.06 -8.62
N PRO A 24 4.00 -6.76 -8.98
CA PRO A 24 3.53 -6.96 -10.34
C PRO A 24 4.40 -6.17 -11.32
N GLU A 25 4.68 -6.76 -12.48
CA GLU A 25 5.57 -6.19 -13.50
C GLU A 25 5.28 -4.72 -13.87
N PRO A 26 4.02 -4.27 -14.04
CA PRO A 26 3.75 -2.85 -14.33
C PRO A 26 4.22 -1.91 -13.22
N LEU A 27 4.09 -2.33 -11.96
CA LEU A 27 4.52 -1.54 -10.81
C LEU A 27 6.03 -1.62 -10.61
N ALA A 28 6.62 -2.79 -10.85
CA ALA A 28 8.06 -2.99 -10.85
C ALA A 28 8.77 -2.00 -11.78
N ARG A 29 8.29 -1.89 -13.02
CA ARG A 29 8.82 -0.96 -14.02
C ARG A 29 8.74 0.50 -13.57
N LEU A 30 7.59 0.93 -13.07
CA LEU A 30 7.42 2.31 -12.57
C LEU A 30 8.35 2.63 -11.40
N LEU A 31 8.61 1.65 -10.53
CA LEU A 31 9.51 1.81 -9.40
C LEU A 31 10.98 1.84 -9.84
N ALA A 32 11.37 1.03 -10.82
CA ALA A 32 12.69 1.08 -11.44
C ALA A 32 12.94 2.44 -12.12
N GLU A 33 11.99 2.89 -12.96
CA GLU A 33 12.05 4.22 -13.58
C GLU A 33 12.13 5.34 -12.54
N LEU A 34 11.42 5.21 -11.42
CA LEU A 34 11.48 6.17 -10.33
C LEU A 34 12.82 6.15 -9.57
N ALA A 35 13.43 4.97 -9.41
CA ALA A 35 14.73 4.81 -8.77
C ALA A 35 15.88 5.36 -9.62
N ASP A 36 15.78 5.25 -10.95
CA ASP A 36 16.77 5.74 -11.90
C ASP A 36 16.64 7.24 -12.21
N ARG A 37 15.62 7.92 -11.67
CA ARG A 37 15.44 9.35 -11.90
C ARG A 37 16.57 10.17 -11.29
N PRO A 38 17.07 11.17 -12.02
CA PRO A 38 18.03 12.11 -11.48
C PRO A 38 17.42 12.88 -10.29
N PRO A 39 18.26 13.36 -9.36
CA PRO A 39 17.81 14.17 -8.25
C PRO A 39 17.07 15.42 -8.72
N PRO A 40 16.19 15.98 -7.88
CA PRO A 40 15.60 17.29 -8.14
C PRO A 40 16.67 18.35 -8.44
N SER A 41 16.38 19.26 -9.37
CA SER A 41 17.26 20.37 -9.72
C SER A 41 17.63 21.20 -8.49
N GLY A 42 18.93 21.45 -8.26
CA GLY A 42 19.43 22.20 -7.12
C GLY A 42 20.07 21.36 -6.01
N TRP A 43 20.10 20.03 -6.16
CA TRP A 43 20.89 19.15 -5.31
C TRP A 43 22.33 19.08 -5.81
N ALA A 44 23.30 19.02 -4.89
CA ALA A 44 24.70 18.77 -5.26
C ALA A 44 24.80 17.40 -5.93
N ALA A 45 25.57 17.28 -7.01
CA ALA A 45 25.77 16.04 -7.79
C ALA A 45 26.24 14.85 -6.94
N ASN A 46 26.82 15.11 -5.76
CA ASN A 46 27.32 14.10 -4.83
C ASN A 46 26.39 13.85 -3.63
N SER A 47 25.15 14.34 -3.67
CA SER A 47 24.17 14.06 -2.63
C SER A 47 23.70 12.61 -2.76
N PRO A 48 23.84 11.76 -1.73
CA PRO A 48 23.44 10.37 -1.83
C PRO A 48 21.94 10.27 -2.15
N HIS A 49 21.62 9.88 -3.39
CA HIS A 49 20.24 9.56 -3.82
C HIS A 49 19.79 8.33 -3.07
N ARG A 50 19.02 8.52 -1.99
CA ARG A 50 18.63 7.40 -1.13
C ARG A 50 17.12 7.29 -0.90
N TRP A 51 16.34 8.22 -1.41
CA TRP A 51 14.89 8.23 -1.23
C TRP A 51 14.18 8.03 -2.56
N LEU A 52 13.36 6.99 -2.65
CA LEU A 52 12.48 6.73 -3.79
C LEU A 52 11.51 7.89 -4.06
N PHE A 53 11.11 8.62 -3.01
CA PHE A 53 10.30 9.83 -3.12
C PHE A 53 11.04 11.02 -2.48
N PRO A 54 11.84 11.76 -3.25
CA PRO A 54 12.60 12.89 -2.73
C PRO A 54 11.69 14.10 -2.44
N CYS A 55 12.06 14.86 -1.40
CA CYS A 55 11.56 16.22 -1.16
C CYS A 55 12.41 17.24 -1.94
N SER A 56 12.02 18.52 -1.98
CA SER A 56 12.89 19.57 -2.53
C SER A 56 14.14 19.82 -1.69
N ARG A 57 14.09 19.52 -0.38
CA ARG A 57 15.23 19.62 0.54
C ARG A 57 16.16 18.41 0.41
N PRO A 58 17.47 18.61 0.20
CA PRO A 58 18.44 17.51 0.16
C PRO A 58 18.37 16.63 1.41
N GLY A 59 18.46 15.31 1.20
CA GLY A 59 18.52 14.31 2.27
C GLY A 59 17.18 13.96 2.94
N GLN A 60 16.08 14.63 2.59
CA GLN A 60 14.76 14.36 3.18
C GLN A 60 13.82 13.65 2.20
N HIS A 61 13.04 12.71 2.74
CA HIS A 61 11.91 12.12 2.02
C HIS A 61 10.75 13.11 1.96
N VAL A 62 9.89 12.95 0.95
CA VAL A 62 8.62 13.69 0.90
C VAL A 62 7.79 13.42 2.16
N SER A 63 7.14 14.44 2.71
CA SER A 63 6.22 14.21 3.84
C SER A 63 5.04 13.33 3.40
N ASP A 64 4.50 12.57 4.34
CA ASP A 64 3.31 11.75 4.15
C ASP A 64 2.12 12.55 3.60
N THR A 65 1.89 13.75 4.12
CA THR A 65 0.85 14.69 3.71
C THR A 65 1.05 15.19 2.29
N ALA A 66 2.29 15.51 1.91
CA ALA A 66 2.60 15.98 0.57
C ALA A 66 2.46 14.86 -0.46
N LEU A 67 2.89 13.63 -0.12
CA LEU A 67 2.68 12.45 -0.97
C LEU A 67 1.19 12.12 -1.10
N ALA A 68 0.44 12.18 0.00
CA ALA A 68 -1.01 11.99 0.00
C ALA A 68 -1.72 12.97 -0.92
N ARG A 69 -1.34 14.26 -0.85
CA ARG A 69 -1.90 15.28 -1.72
C ARG A 69 -1.58 15.03 -3.20
N ARG A 70 -0.34 14.62 -3.51
CA ARG A 70 0.07 14.29 -4.89
C ARG A 70 -0.71 13.11 -5.44
N LEU A 71 -0.87 12.04 -4.66
CA LEU A 71 -1.66 10.87 -5.07
C LEU A 71 -3.15 11.21 -5.21
N ALA A 72 -3.70 12.01 -4.30
CA ALA A 72 -5.09 12.46 -4.39
C ALA A 72 -5.35 13.32 -5.64
N ALA A 73 -4.38 14.13 -6.07
CA ALA A 73 -4.46 14.89 -7.32
C ALA A 73 -4.54 13.99 -8.57
N HIS A 74 -4.06 12.75 -8.47
CA HIS A 74 -4.20 11.72 -9.51
C HIS A 74 -5.38 10.77 -9.24
N HIS A 75 -6.34 11.17 -8.41
CA HIS A 75 -7.51 10.37 -8.02
C HIS A 75 -7.15 9.05 -7.30
N ILE A 76 -6.01 9.01 -6.61
CA ILE A 76 -5.59 7.87 -5.77
C ILE A 76 -5.68 8.29 -4.29
N PRO A 77 -6.86 8.19 -3.66
CA PRO A 77 -7.02 8.55 -2.26
C PRO A 77 -6.38 7.49 -1.33
N ILE A 78 -5.33 7.87 -0.58
CA ILE A 78 -4.54 6.94 0.24
C ILE A 78 -5.37 6.14 1.24
N ARG A 79 -6.23 6.82 2.03
CA ARG A 79 -6.98 6.16 3.12
C ARG A 79 -7.94 5.07 2.61
N PRO A 80 -8.86 5.35 1.66
CA PRO A 80 -9.72 4.31 1.11
C PRO A 80 -8.92 3.27 0.30
N ALA A 81 -7.91 3.66 -0.48
CA ALA A 81 -7.07 2.68 -1.19
C ALA A 81 -6.40 1.69 -0.23
N ARG A 82 -5.82 2.18 0.88
CA ARG A 82 -5.25 1.33 1.94
C ARG A 82 -6.30 0.46 2.62
N THR A 83 -7.48 0.99 2.87
CA THR A 83 -8.59 0.26 3.51
C THR A 83 -9.05 -0.89 2.63
N THR A 84 -9.30 -0.62 1.34
CA THR A 84 -9.71 -1.62 0.36
C THR A 84 -8.65 -2.70 0.20
N ALA A 85 -7.38 -2.32 0.06
CA ALA A 85 -6.28 -3.27 -0.03
C ALA A 85 -6.17 -4.16 1.22
N LEU A 86 -6.33 -3.59 2.43
CA LEU A 86 -6.31 -4.36 3.67
C LEU A 86 -7.50 -5.32 3.78
N VAL A 87 -8.69 -4.91 3.33
CA VAL A 87 -9.86 -5.77 3.29
C VAL A 87 -9.64 -6.93 2.32
N GLN A 88 -9.18 -6.66 1.10
CA GLN A 88 -8.87 -7.68 0.10
C GLN A 88 -7.81 -8.67 0.61
N LEU A 89 -6.67 -8.16 1.09
CA LEU A 89 -5.62 -9.01 1.67
C LEU A 89 -6.12 -9.82 2.86
N ALA A 90 -6.99 -9.25 3.68
CA ALA A 90 -7.57 -9.96 4.80
C ALA A 90 -8.60 -11.03 4.36
N GLN A 91 -9.10 -11.04 3.13
CA GLN A 91 -9.89 -12.16 2.58
C GLN A 91 -8.99 -13.32 2.16
N ASP A 92 -7.83 -13.02 1.58
CA ASP A 92 -6.92 -14.02 1.02
C ASP A 92 -5.97 -14.63 2.06
N LEU A 93 -5.56 -13.85 3.07
CA LEU A 93 -4.51 -14.23 4.02
C LEU A 93 -5.05 -14.34 5.46
N PRO A 94 -4.58 -15.35 6.24
CA PRO A 94 -4.91 -15.44 7.66
C PRO A 94 -4.21 -14.32 8.45
N PRO A 95 -4.80 -13.84 9.57
CA PRO A 95 -4.25 -12.75 10.37
C PRO A 95 -2.80 -12.96 10.85
N ALA A 96 -2.41 -14.22 11.11
CA ALA A 96 -1.07 -14.59 11.56
C ALA A 96 0.02 -14.33 10.50
N VAL A 97 -0.34 -14.34 9.21
CA VAL A 97 0.56 -14.05 8.09
C VAL A 97 0.49 -12.56 7.75
N LEU A 98 -0.71 -11.98 7.71
CA LEU A 98 -0.93 -10.58 7.37
C LEU A 98 -0.28 -9.60 8.37
N ALA A 99 -0.30 -9.93 9.67
CA ALA A 99 0.26 -9.09 10.73
C ALA A 99 1.78 -8.81 10.57
N PRO A 100 2.66 -9.82 10.52
CA PRO A 100 4.10 -9.59 10.34
C PRO A 100 4.43 -9.00 8.96
N MET A 101 3.68 -9.34 7.90
CA MET A 101 3.92 -8.81 6.56
C MET A 101 3.75 -7.29 6.47
N LEU A 102 2.79 -6.73 7.20
CA LEU A 102 2.43 -5.31 7.15
C LEU A 102 2.85 -4.52 8.41
N GLY A 103 3.57 -5.17 9.33
CA GLY A 103 3.95 -4.59 10.62
C GLY A 103 2.75 -4.23 11.51
N LEU A 104 1.65 -4.98 11.39
CA LEU A 104 0.42 -4.76 12.17
C LEU A 104 0.41 -5.63 13.43
N HIS A 105 -0.20 -5.13 14.50
CA HIS A 105 -0.52 -5.97 15.65
C HIS A 105 -1.54 -7.06 15.26
N VAL A 106 -1.40 -8.27 15.79
CA VAL A 106 -2.25 -9.43 15.44
C VAL A 106 -3.74 -9.15 15.64
N VAL A 107 -4.11 -8.45 16.70
CA VAL A 107 -5.50 -8.02 16.97
C VAL A 107 -6.03 -7.08 15.88
N THR A 108 -5.18 -6.20 15.34
CA THR A 108 -5.54 -5.31 14.23
C THR A 108 -5.80 -6.11 12.96
N ALA A 109 -4.96 -7.11 12.67
CA ALA A 109 -5.16 -8.03 11.55
C ALA A 109 -6.46 -8.85 11.69
N GLN A 110 -6.78 -9.33 12.90
CA GLN A 110 -8.04 -10.02 13.19
C GLN A 110 -9.27 -9.13 12.94
N ARG A 111 -9.23 -7.86 13.36
CA ARG A 111 -10.31 -6.90 13.08
C ARG A 111 -10.52 -6.68 11.59
N TRP A 112 -9.43 -6.62 10.80
CA TRP A 112 -9.54 -6.54 9.35
C TRP A 112 -10.13 -7.81 8.74
N ARG A 113 -9.78 -9.00 9.24
CA ARG A 113 -10.41 -10.27 8.84
C ARG A 113 -11.91 -10.29 9.12
N GLN A 114 -12.35 -9.80 10.29
CA GLN A 114 -13.78 -9.69 10.62
C GLN A 114 -14.52 -8.72 9.69
N ARG A 115 -13.91 -7.58 9.35
CA ARG A 115 -14.47 -6.63 8.37
C ARG A 115 -14.54 -7.23 6.96
N ALA A 116 -13.51 -7.96 6.57
CA ALA A 116 -13.43 -8.64 5.28
C ALA A 116 -14.42 -9.79 5.15
N ALA A 117 -14.69 -10.48 6.27
CA ALA A 117 -15.65 -11.56 6.40
C ALA A 117 -17.05 -11.06 6.80
N THR A 118 -17.32 -9.75 6.73
CA THR A 118 -18.65 -9.23 7.09
C THR A 118 -19.67 -9.84 6.14
N ASP A 119 -20.30 -10.88 6.67
CA ASP A 119 -21.36 -11.65 6.09
C ASP A 119 -22.51 -10.69 5.82
N TRP A 120 -22.76 -10.40 4.55
CA TRP A 120 -23.90 -9.59 4.12
C TRP A 120 -25.22 -10.29 4.44
N SER A 121 -25.21 -11.49 5.03
CA SER A 121 -26.37 -12.27 5.45
C SER A 121 -27.29 -11.50 6.38
N ALA A 122 -26.76 -10.75 7.35
CA ALA A 122 -27.58 -9.93 8.26
C ALA A 122 -28.29 -8.77 7.53
N TYR A 123 -27.58 -8.11 6.60
CA TYR A 123 -28.17 -7.07 5.75
C TYR A 123 -29.18 -7.65 4.76
N LEU A 124 -28.87 -8.79 4.13
CA LEU A 124 -29.77 -9.50 3.22
C LEU A 124 -31.02 -10.01 3.94
N ALA A 125 -30.89 -10.49 5.19
CA ALA A 125 -32.01 -10.88 6.03
C ALA A 125 -32.91 -9.67 6.34
N ALA A 126 -32.31 -8.54 6.75
CA ALA A 126 -33.04 -7.30 7.01
C ALA A 126 -33.72 -6.73 5.75
N ARG A 127 -33.09 -6.86 4.58
CA ARG A 127 -33.66 -6.45 3.29
C ARG A 127 -34.80 -7.36 2.83
N ARG A 128 -34.70 -8.67 3.09
CA ARG A 128 -35.78 -9.63 2.79
C ARG A 128 -37.02 -9.36 3.65
N THR A 129 -36.83 -9.02 4.92
CA THR A 129 -37.94 -8.62 5.81
C THR A 129 -38.48 -7.21 5.54
N GLY A 130 -37.69 -6.34 4.90
CA GLY A 130 -38.10 -4.99 4.49
C GLY A 130 -38.89 -4.88 3.18
N THR A 131 -39.38 -5.99 2.61
CA THR A 131 -40.26 -5.95 1.44
C THR A 131 -41.65 -5.47 1.87
N HIS A 132 -41.85 -4.16 1.89
CA HIS A 132 -43.13 -3.51 2.10
C HIS A 132 -44.11 -3.93 0.99
N PRO A 133 -45.30 -4.47 1.30
CA PRO A 133 -46.30 -4.78 0.29
C PRO A 133 -46.80 -3.49 -0.37
N ALA A 134 -46.96 -3.56 -1.68
CA ALA A 134 -47.46 -2.47 -2.51
C ALA A 134 -48.86 -2.02 -2.07
N GLU A 135 -49.01 -0.71 -1.87
CA GLU A 135 -50.24 0.04 -2.14
C GLU A 135 -49.95 1.09 -3.21
#